data_AF-A0AAE6UKD2-F1
#
_entry.id   AF-A0AAE6UKD2-F1
#
_cell.length_a   1.000
_cell.length_b   1.000
_cell.length_c   1.000
_cell.angle_alpha   90.00
_cell.angle_beta   90.00
_cell.angle_gamma   90.00
#
_symmetry.space_group_name_H-M   'P 1'
#
loop_
_entity.id
_entity.type
_entity.pdbx_description
1 polymer ?
#
loop_
_entity_poly.entity_id
_entity_poly.type
_entity_poly.pdbx_seq_one_letter_code
_entity_poly.pdbx_strand_id
1 'polypeptide(L)'
;MTSKIPMALLLCALPFFTYAAEYNVKTYCKKVADSVGGSAQIELGCREQENDAKASIPGKNATPKILKYCDQVAQSIGGSYQILSGCIDQEQDAQKKLGN
;
A
#
# COMPACT_ATOMS: atom_id res chain seq x y z
N MET A 1 -3.40 -51.86 20.15
CA MET A 1 -2.50 -50.70 20.34
C MET A 1 -3.25 -49.46 19.91
N THR A 2 -3.82 -48.71 20.84
CA THR A 2 -4.57 -47.47 20.58
C THR A 2 -3.62 -46.28 20.64
N SER A 3 -3.27 -45.72 19.49
CA SER A 3 -2.47 -44.49 19.42
C SER A 3 -3.38 -43.31 19.72
N LYS A 4 -3.21 -42.69 20.91
CA LYS A 4 -3.85 -41.43 21.28
C LYS A 4 -3.00 -40.30 20.70
N ILE A 5 -3.45 -39.70 19.61
CA ILE A 5 -2.83 -38.48 19.06
C ILE A 5 -3.23 -37.32 19.98
N PRO A 6 -2.29 -36.60 20.60
CA PRO A 6 -2.61 -35.49 21.50
C PRO A 6 -3.19 -34.32 20.71
N MET A 7 -4.47 -34.08 20.96
CA MET A 7 -5.31 -32.96 20.49
C MET A 7 -4.88 -31.64 21.14
N ALA A 8 -3.62 -31.22 20.97
CA ALA A 8 -3.10 -30.02 21.62
C ALA A 8 -1.96 -29.37 20.83
N LEU A 9 -2.15 -29.15 19.52
CA LEU A 9 -1.27 -28.25 18.76
C LEU A 9 -2.03 -27.63 17.58
N LEU A 10 -3.22 -27.09 17.86
CA LEU A 10 -3.88 -26.17 16.94
C LEU A 10 -3.32 -24.77 17.22
N LEU A 11 -2.12 -24.49 16.70
CA LEU A 11 -1.61 -23.12 16.64
C LEU A 11 -2.63 -22.29 15.85
N CYS A 12 -3.18 -21.26 16.50
CA CYS A 12 -3.98 -20.22 15.86
C CYS A 12 -3.19 -19.58 14.72
N ALA A 13 -3.34 -20.09 13.50
CA ALA A 13 -3.03 -19.36 12.30
C ALA A 13 -4.08 -18.25 12.14
N LEU A 14 -3.93 -17.16 12.90
CA LEU A 14 -4.68 -15.95 12.65
C LEU A 14 -4.21 -15.43 11.28
N PRO A 15 -5.07 -15.34 10.27
CA PRO A 15 -4.72 -14.63 9.06
C PRO A 15 -4.50 -13.18 9.47
N PHE A 16 -3.24 -12.75 9.50
CA PHE A 16 -2.93 -11.34 9.44
C PHE A 16 -3.50 -10.86 8.11
N PHE A 17 -4.71 -10.29 8.14
CA PHE A 17 -5.25 -9.57 7.00
C PHE A 17 -4.35 -8.37 6.77
N THR A 18 -3.33 -8.55 5.95
CA THR A 18 -2.53 -7.46 5.43
C THR A 18 -3.47 -6.65 4.55
N TYR A 19 -3.99 -5.54 5.06
CA TYR A 19 -4.71 -4.52 4.28
C TYR A 19 -3.74 -3.76 3.36
N ALA A 20 -2.88 -4.48 2.65
CA ALA A 20 -2.14 -3.89 1.55
C ALA A 20 -3.07 -3.91 0.35
N ALA A 21 -3.65 -2.77 0.01
CA ALA A 21 -4.32 -2.61 -1.27
C ALA A 21 -3.30 -2.96 -2.37
N GLU A 22 -3.62 -3.97 -3.17
CA GLU A 22 -2.85 -4.33 -4.36
C GLU A 22 -3.31 -3.43 -5.49
N TYR A 23 -2.61 -2.32 -5.72
CA TYR A 23 -2.92 -1.42 -6.84
C TYR A 23 -2.52 -2.05 -8.18
N ASN A 24 -3.31 -1.77 -9.22
CA ASN A 24 -2.97 -2.16 -10.58
C ASN A 24 -1.93 -1.18 -11.17
N VAL A 25 -0.70 -1.26 -10.68
CA VAL A 25 0.45 -0.40 -11.06
C VAL A 25 0.64 -0.38 -12.58
N LYS A 26 0.48 -1.53 -13.25
CA LYS A 26 0.56 -1.61 -14.72
C LYS A 26 -0.44 -0.68 -15.40
N THR A 27 -1.71 -0.73 -14.98
CA THR A 27 -2.77 0.09 -15.58
C THR A 27 -2.59 1.56 -15.23
N TYR A 28 -2.22 1.86 -13.99
CA TYR A 28 -1.96 3.23 -13.55
C TYR A 28 -0.80 3.85 -14.34
N CYS A 29 0.36 3.21 -14.37
CA CYS A 29 1.53 3.75 -15.06
C CYS A 29 1.36 3.83 -16.58
N LYS A 30 0.58 2.91 -17.17
CA LYS A 30 0.20 3.04 -18.57
C LYS A 30 -0.63 4.30 -18.81
N LYS A 31 -1.61 4.61 -17.96
CA LYS A 31 -2.38 5.86 -18.05
C LYS A 31 -1.50 7.10 -17.88
N VAL A 32 -0.54 7.06 -16.95
CA VAL A 32 0.43 8.16 -16.76
C VAL A 32 1.24 8.39 -18.03
N ALA A 33 1.79 7.33 -18.64
CA ALA A 33 2.54 7.47 -19.88
C ALA A 33 1.65 7.94 -21.04
N ASP A 34 0.43 7.39 -21.16
CA ASP A 34 -0.52 7.75 -22.22
C ASP A 34 -0.99 9.21 -22.09
N SER A 35 -0.99 9.80 -20.89
CA SER A 35 -1.39 11.21 -20.65
C SER A 35 -0.52 12.25 -21.38
N VAL A 36 0.70 11.87 -21.76
CA VAL A 36 1.64 12.72 -22.52
C VAL A 36 1.90 12.19 -23.94
N GLY A 37 0.99 11.37 -24.48
CA GLY A 37 1.08 10.79 -25.82
C GLY A 37 1.73 9.40 -25.88
N GLY A 38 2.02 8.79 -24.72
CA GLY A 38 2.65 7.48 -24.62
C GLY A 38 4.17 7.56 -24.57
N SER A 39 4.79 6.86 -23.60
CA SER A 39 6.24 6.76 -23.48
C SER A 39 6.62 5.54 -22.64
N ALA A 40 7.39 4.62 -23.24
CA ALA A 40 7.88 3.43 -22.54
C ALA A 40 8.79 3.79 -21.35
N GLN A 41 9.60 4.85 -21.50
CA GLN A 41 10.47 5.33 -20.42
C GLN A 41 9.66 5.85 -19.23
N ILE A 42 8.58 6.59 -19.49
CA ILE A 42 7.71 7.10 -18.42
C ILE A 42 6.95 5.96 -17.75
N GLU A 43 6.42 5.00 -18.53
CA GLU A 43 5.73 3.84 -17.95
C GLU A 43 6.67 3.01 -17.07
N LEU A 44 7.90 2.73 -17.54
CA LEU A 44 8.90 1.99 -16.78
C LEU A 44 9.30 2.74 -15.50
N GLY A 45 9.66 4.02 -15.62
CA GLY A 45 10.06 4.83 -14.46
C GLY A 45 8.93 4.99 -13.44
N CYS A 46 7.66 5.08 -13.88
CA CYS A 46 6.52 5.06 -12.98
C CYS A 46 6.40 3.73 -12.22
N ARG A 47 6.58 2.59 -12.89
CA ARG A 47 6.50 1.28 -12.24
C ARG A 47 7.60 1.08 -11.20
N GLU A 48 8.81 1.55 -11.50
CA GLU A 48 9.93 1.55 -10.56
C GLU A 48 9.61 2.40 -9.32
N GLN A 49 9.14 3.64 -9.53
CA GLN A 49 8.75 4.52 -8.43
C GLN A 49 7.59 3.97 -7.58
N GLU A 50 6.61 3.31 -8.20
CA GLU A 50 5.51 2.67 -7.49
C GLU A 50 5.99 1.49 -6.64
N ASN A 51 6.95 0.70 -7.12
CA ASN A 51 7.56 -0.38 -6.35
C ASN A 51 8.37 0.16 -5.16
N ASP A 52 9.16 1.20 -5.38
CA ASP A 52 9.94 1.85 -4.31
C ASP A 52 9.01 2.45 -3.25
N ALA A 53 7.94 3.13 -3.68
CA ALA A 53 6.93 3.68 -2.78
C ALA A 53 6.24 2.57 -1.97
N LYS A 54 5.85 1.45 -2.61
CA LYS A 54 5.27 0.28 -1.95
C LYS A 54 6.20 -0.26 -0.87
N ALA A 55 7.49 -0.39 -1.17
CA ALA A 55 8.50 -0.87 -0.22
C ALA A 55 8.71 0.10 0.96
N SER A 56 8.52 1.40 0.76
CA SER A 56 8.72 2.42 1.79
C SER A 56 7.58 2.52 2.83
N ILE A 57 6.35 2.18 2.44
CA ILE A 57 5.14 2.40 3.27
C ILE A 57 5.22 1.76 4.66
N PRO A 58 5.68 0.50 4.82
CA PRO A 58 5.80 -0.11 6.15
C PRO A 58 6.68 0.70 7.12
N GLY A 59 7.71 1.38 6.62
CA GLY A 59 8.63 2.19 7.43
C GLY A 59 8.03 3.49 7.96
N LYS A 60 6.86 3.92 7.45
CA LYS A 60 6.20 5.18 7.85
C LYS A 60 5.43 5.05 9.17
N ASN A 61 5.19 3.83 9.66
CA ASN A 61 4.49 3.56 10.91
C ASN A 61 3.14 4.31 11.02
N ALA A 62 2.41 4.41 9.91
CA ALA A 62 1.12 5.09 9.88
C ALA A 62 0.07 4.34 10.71
N THR A 63 -0.79 5.09 11.39
CA THR A 63 -1.91 4.47 12.12
C THR A 63 -2.88 3.81 11.12
N PRO A 64 -3.65 2.78 11.53
CA PRO A 64 -4.65 2.16 10.66
C PRO A 64 -5.67 3.15 10.08
N LYS A 65 -6.00 4.22 10.82
CA LYS A 65 -6.89 5.29 10.37
C LYS A 65 -6.28 6.08 9.20
N ILE A 66 -5.02 6.49 9.32
CA ILE A 66 -4.30 7.20 8.26
C ILE A 66 -4.15 6.30 7.03
N LEU A 67 -3.72 5.05 7.23
CA LEU A 67 -3.59 4.08 6.14
C LEU A 67 -4.89 3.93 5.36
N LYS A 68 -6.02 3.75 6.05
CA LYS A 68 -7.32 3.61 5.41
C LYS A 68 -7.74 4.86 4.64
N TYR A 69 -7.57 6.05 5.24
CA TYR A 69 -7.91 7.32 4.57
C TYR A 69 -7.05 7.54 3.33
N CYS A 70 -5.74 7.39 3.46
CA CYS A 70 -4.82 7.59 2.35
C CYS A 70 -4.95 6.53 1.25
N ASP A 71 -5.34 5.31 1.60
CA ASP A 71 -5.69 4.29 0.61
C ASP A 71 -6.92 4.72 -0.21
N GLN A 72 -7.95 5.26 0.44
CA GLN A 72 -9.11 5.82 -0.27
C GLN A 72 -8.72 7.00 -1.18
N VAL A 73 -7.83 7.88 -0.72
CA VAL A 73 -7.27 8.97 -1.54
C VAL A 73 -6.55 8.42 -2.77
N ALA A 74 -5.63 7.47 -2.58
CA ALA A 74 -4.88 6.85 -3.67
C ALA A 74 -5.79 6.08 -4.65
N GLN A 75 -6.83 5.39 -4.18
CA GLN A 75 -7.79 4.71 -5.03
C GLN A 75 -8.63 5.67 -5.89
N SER A 76 -8.99 6.85 -5.36
CA SER A 76 -9.82 7.85 -6.06
C SER A 76 -9.22 8.36 -7.38
N ILE A 77 -7.90 8.18 -7.54
CA ILE A 77 -7.10 8.61 -8.69
C ILE A 77 -6.53 7.41 -9.49
N GLY A 78 -7.01 6.20 -9.22
CA GLY A 78 -6.66 4.99 -9.98
C GLY A 78 -5.73 3.99 -9.27
N GLY A 79 -5.35 4.25 -8.02
CA GLY A 79 -4.48 3.39 -7.21
C GLY A 79 -3.00 3.65 -7.49
N SER A 80 -2.32 4.36 -6.58
CA SER A 80 -0.89 4.67 -6.64
C SER A 80 -0.25 4.59 -5.26
N TYR A 81 0.80 3.79 -5.13
CA TYR A 81 1.61 3.69 -3.92
C TYR A 81 2.39 4.98 -3.66
N GLN A 82 2.83 5.70 -4.70
CA GLN A 82 3.45 7.02 -4.53
C GLN A 82 2.49 7.99 -3.83
N ILE A 83 1.21 7.95 -4.18
CA ILE A 83 0.23 8.88 -3.62
C ILE A 83 -0.24 8.43 -2.24
N LEU A 84 -0.38 7.13 -2.00
CA LEU A 84 -0.57 6.59 -0.65
C LEU A 84 0.59 7.01 0.28
N SER A 85 1.82 6.79 -0.16
CA SER A 85 3.06 7.13 0.55
C SER A 85 3.14 8.62 0.89
N GLY A 86 2.87 9.48 -0.10
CA GLY A 86 2.89 10.93 0.10
C GLY A 86 1.74 11.44 0.96
N CYS A 87 0.54 10.85 0.86
CA CYS A 87 -0.59 11.18 1.72
C CYS A 87 -0.29 10.86 3.19
N ILE A 88 0.33 9.69 3.46
CA ILE A 88 0.72 9.30 4.81
C ILE A 88 1.64 10.35 5.44
N ASP A 89 2.67 10.79 4.72
CA ASP A 89 3.61 11.80 5.22
C ASP A 89 2.90 13.12 5.51
N GLN A 90 2.02 13.56 4.60
CA GLN A 90 1.26 14.80 4.72
C GLN A 90 0.28 14.76 5.90
N GLU A 91 -0.43 13.66 6.10
CA GLU A 91 -1.41 13.49 7.17
C GLU A 91 -0.72 13.43 8.54
N GLN A 92 0.40 12.71 8.65
CA GLN A 92 1.18 12.67 9.89
C GLN A 92 1.80 14.03 10.24
N ASP A 93 2.31 14.77 9.24
CA ASP A 93 2.83 16.12 9.44
C ASP A 93 1.72 17.11 9.84
N ALA A 94 0.55 17.03 9.19
CA ALA A 94 -0.61 17.85 9.53
C ALA A 94 -1.09 17.59 10.96
N GLN A 95 -1.16 16.33 11.41
CA GLN A 95 -1.52 15.98 12.78
C GLN A 95 -0.56 16.61 13.80
N LYS A 96 0.75 16.50 13.56
CA LYS A 96 1.77 17.15 14.40
C LYS A 96 1.59 18.67 14.47
N LYS A 97 1.31 19.32 13.34
CA LYS A 97 1.10 20.77 13.26
C LYS A 97 -0.18 21.23 13.94
N LEU A 98 -1.23 20.42 13.91
CA LEU A 98 -2.52 20.70 14.56
C LEU A 98 -2.54 20.30 16.05
N GLY A 99 -1.52 19.58 16.53
CA GLY A 99 -1.44 19.09 17.91
C GLY A 99 -2.34 17.88 18.19
N ASN A 100 -2.65 17.09 17.17
CA ASN A 100 -3.47 15.88 17.24
C ASN A 100 -2.64 14.59 17.31
#